data_AF-A0A4R6UT52-F1
#
_entry.id   AF-A0A4R6UT52-F1
#
_cell.length_a   1.000
_cell.length_b   1.000
_cell.length_c   1.000
_cell.angle_alpha   90.00
_cell.angle_beta   90.00
_cell.angle_gamma   90.00
#
_symmetry.space_group_name_H-M   'P 1'
#
loop_
_entity.id
_entity.type
_entity.pdbx_description
1 polymer ?
#
loop_
_entity_poly.entity_id
_entity_poly.type
_entity_poly.pdbx_seq_one_letter_code
_entity_poly.pdbx_strand_id
1 'polypeptide(L)'
;MAEEHHDDHGNTLSAWFLTASWIVVWAVAGAAIIAGQNLVTWTVVALVASVACAAVAGVMKKAGMGRKAPRPVPMTREEYEALLASAPVEDAPAKATAA
;
A
#
# COMPACT_ATOMS: atom_id res chain seq x y z
N MET A 1 10.96 14.89 -13.99
CA MET A 1 10.82 13.95 -12.86
C MET A 1 9.38 13.46 -12.90
N ALA A 2 9.12 12.25 -13.38
CA ALA A 2 7.74 11.76 -13.45
C ALA A 2 7.17 11.69 -12.03
N GLU A 3 6.06 12.37 -11.76
CA GLU A 3 5.31 12.18 -10.52
C GLU A 3 4.95 10.69 -10.42
N GLU A 4 5.61 9.96 -9.50
CA GLU A 4 5.26 8.59 -9.16
C GLU A 4 3.90 8.62 -8.44
N HIS A 5 2.82 8.58 -9.22
CA HIS A 5 1.47 8.59 -8.69
C HIS A 5 1.22 7.25 -7.98
N HIS A 6 1.13 7.30 -6.64
CA HIS A 6 0.77 6.17 -5.80
C HIS A 6 -0.68 5.73 -6.10
N ASP A 7 -0.90 4.94 -7.16
CA ASP A 7 -2.23 4.48 -7.56
C ASP A 7 -2.80 3.32 -6.69
N ASP A 8 -2.10 3.03 -5.59
CA ASP A 8 -2.46 2.06 -4.54
C ASP A 8 -3.21 2.75 -3.38
N HIS A 9 -4.21 3.58 -3.67
CA HIS A 9 -5.06 4.30 -2.69
C HIS A 9 -5.93 3.37 -1.81
N GLY A 10 -5.34 2.38 -1.15
CA GLY A 10 -6.06 1.38 -0.36
C GLY A 10 -6.90 0.39 -1.18
N ASN A 11 -6.95 0.51 -2.51
CA ASN A 11 -7.67 -0.42 -3.38
C ASN A 11 -6.79 -1.64 -3.77
N THR A 12 -6.36 -2.40 -2.77
CA THR A 12 -5.56 -3.63 -2.94
C THR A 12 -6.25 -4.81 -2.27
N LEU A 13 -5.91 -6.05 -2.66
CA LEU A 13 -6.54 -7.24 -2.10
C LEU A 13 -6.34 -7.33 -0.57
N SER A 14 -5.12 -7.05 -0.09
CA SER A 14 -4.83 -7.05 1.35
C SER A 14 -5.64 -6.01 2.13
N ALA A 15 -5.87 -4.84 1.54
CA ALA A 15 -6.64 -3.77 2.16
C ALA A 15 -8.15 -4.11 2.18
N TRP A 16 -8.70 -4.64 1.08
CA TRP A 16 -10.08 -5.10 1.03
C TRP A 16 -10.35 -6.25 1.99
N PHE A 17 -9.41 -7.19 2.13
CA PHE A 17 -9.50 -8.24 3.12
C PHE A 17 -9.63 -7.67 4.54
N LEU A 18 -8.78 -6.71 4.92
CA LEU A 18 -8.82 -6.12 6.25
C LEU A 18 -10.13 -5.37 6.49
N THR A 19 -10.55 -4.54 5.54
CA THR A 19 -11.80 -3.78 5.63
C THR A 19 -13.01 -4.71 5.75
N ALA A 20 -13.14 -5.70 4.86
CA ALA A 20 -14.27 -6.61 4.86
C ALA A 20 -14.31 -7.48 6.13
N SER A 21 -13.14 -8.01 6.56
CA SER A 21 -13.08 -8.83 7.77
C SER A 21 -13.44 -8.04 9.03
N TRP A 22 -13.03 -6.77 9.15
CA TRP A 22 -13.45 -5.92 10.27
C TRP A 22 -14.95 -5.62 10.25
N ILE A 23 -15.53 -5.33 9.07
CA ILE A 23 -16.98 -5.15 8.96
C ILE A 23 -17.71 -6.38 9.49
N VAL A 24 -17.29 -7.58 9.08
CA VAL A 24 -17.89 -8.85 9.52
C VAL A 24 -17.71 -9.05 11.03
N VAL A 25 -16.49 -8.91 11.55
CA VAL A 25 -16.19 -9.10 12.99
C VAL A 25 -17.04 -8.19 13.86
N TRP A 26 -17.12 -6.90 13.52
CA TRP A 26 -17.88 -5.94 14.31
C TRP A 26 -19.39 -6.06 14.11
N ALA A 27 -19.86 -6.47 12.93
CA ALA A 27 -21.26 -6.80 12.72
C ALA A 27 -21.70 -7.98 13.61
N VAL A 28 -20.89 -9.04 13.68
CA VAL A 28 -21.18 -10.21 14.54
C VAL A 28 -21.18 -9.82 16.02
N ALA A 29 -20.16 -9.08 16.48
CA ALA A 29 -20.08 -8.62 17.86
C ALA A 29 -21.26 -7.70 18.22
N GLY A 30 -21.59 -6.74 17.35
CA GLY A 30 -22.73 -5.85 17.52
C GLY A 30 -24.05 -6.61 17.59
N ALA A 31 -24.27 -7.58 16.69
CA ALA A 31 -25.46 -8.43 16.71
C ALA A 31 -25.58 -9.24 18.01
N ALA A 32 -24.48 -9.82 18.51
CA ALA A 32 -24.48 -10.54 19.77
C ALA A 32 -24.82 -9.65 20.97
N ILE A 33 -24.26 -8.43 21.00
CA ILE A 33 -24.55 -7.43 22.04
C ILE A 33 -26.03 -7.03 22.02
N ILE A 34 -26.58 -6.78 20.83
CA ILE A 34 -28.02 -6.47 20.65
C ILE A 34 -28.90 -7.63 21.11
N ALA A 35 -28.45 -8.87 20.91
CA ALA A 35 -29.10 -10.08 21.42
C ALA A 35 -28.93 -10.30 22.94
N GLY A 36 -28.43 -9.30 23.67
CA GLY A 36 -28.32 -9.32 25.13
C GLY A 36 -27.07 -10.00 25.67
N GLN A 37 -26.08 -10.29 24.82
CA GLN A 37 -24.81 -10.84 25.29
C GLN A 37 -23.92 -9.78 25.96
N ASN A 38 -22.95 -10.24 26.76
CA ASN A 38 -22.08 -9.35 27.53
C ASN A 38 -21.25 -8.40 26.63
N LEU A 39 -21.43 -7.10 26.85
CA LEU A 39 -20.76 -6.02 26.10
C LEU A 39 -19.24 -6.14 26.11
N VAL A 40 -18.65 -6.31 27.30
CA VAL A 40 -17.19 -6.34 27.48
C VAL A 40 -16.61 -7.58 26.79
N THR A 41 -17.20 -8.74 27.01
CA THR A 41 -16.75 -10.00 26.39
C THR A 41 -16.74 -9.91 24.87
N TRP A 42 -17.85 -9.50 24.25
CA TRP A 42 -17.93 -9.43 22.78
C TRP A 42 -17.08 -8.33 22.18
N THR A 43 -16.87 -7.23 22.90
CA THR A 43 -15.92 -6.18 22.51
C THR A 43 -14.48 -6.70 22.53
N VAL A 44 -14.07 -7.41 23.59
CA VAL A 44 -12.73 -8.02 23.69
C VAL A 44 -12.53 -9.06 22.58
N VAL A 45 -13.52 -9.90 22.32
CA VAL A 45 -13.50 -10.87 21.21
C VAL A 45 -13.31 -10.16 19.87
N ALA A 46 -14.07 -9.10 19.59
CA ALA A 46 -13.95 -8.32 18.36
C ALA A 46 -12.56 -7.68 18.20
N LEU A 47 -11.98 -7.16 19.29
CA LEU A 47 -10.64 -6.57 19.28
C LEU A 47 -9.56 -7.62 18.99
N VAL A 48 -9.60 -8.77 19.67
CA VAL A 48 -8.64 -9.86 19.44
C VAL A 48 -8.73 -10.37 18.00
N ALA A 49 -9.95 -10.58 17.49
CA ALA A 49 -10.17 -10.97 16.10
C ALA A 49 -9.67 -9.89 15.13
N SER A 50 -9.86 -8.61 15.44
CA SER A 50 -9.37 -7.49 14.62
C SER A 50 -7.84 -7.50 14.50
N VAL A 51 -7.12 -7.77 15.59
CA VAL A 51 -5.66 -7.92 15.61
C VAL A 51 -5.22 -9.10 14.76
N ALA A 52 -5.91 -10.25 14.85
CA ALA A 52 -5.61 -11.42 14.02
C ALA A 52 -5.80 -11.12 12.52
N CYS A 53 -6.90 -10.47 12.13
CA CYS A 53 -7.13 -10.04 10.75
C CYS A 53 -6.06 -9.06 10.26
N ALA A 54 -5.64 -8.11 11.10
CA ALA A 54 -4.56 -7.17 10.78
C ALA A 54 -3.22 -7.89 10.54
N ALA A 55 -2.90 -8.90 11.35
CA ALA A 55 -1.72 -9.72 11.16
C ALA A 55 -1.74 -10.47 9.81
N VAL A 56 -2.88 -11.07 9.46
CA VAL A 56 -3.07 -11.75 8.16
C VAL A 56 -2.93 -10.75 7.00
N ALA A 57 -3.56 -9.58 7.08
CA ALA A 57 -3.43 -8.54 6.06
C ALA A 57 -1.96 -8.07 5.91
N GLY A 58 -1.23 -7.98 7.02
CA GLY A 58 0.21 -7.69 7.03
C GLY A 58 1.04 -8.75 6.31
N VAL A 59 0.73 -10.05 6.50
CA VAL A 59 1.35 -11.15 5.76
C VAL A 59 1.00 -11.08 4.28
N MET A 60 -0.26 -10.81 3.94
CA MET A 60 -0.68 -10.66 2.54
C MET A 60 0.09 -9.54 1.84
N LYS A 61 0.28 -8.42 2.52
CA LYS A 61 1.09 -7.29 2.01
C LYS A 61 2.54 -7.70 1.76
N LYS A 62 3.15 -8.49 2.65
CA LYS A 62 4.50 -9.05 2.46
C LYS A 62 4.57 -10.01 1.28
N ALA A 63 3.50 -10.75 1.00
CA ALA A 63 3.38 -11.64 -0.15
C ALA A 63 3.07 -10.90 -1.48
N GLY A 64 3.11 -9.56 -1.50
CA GLY A 64 2.90 -8.77 -2.72
C GLY A 64 1.45 -8.37 -3.00
N MET A 65 0.47 -8.83 -2.21
CA MET A 65 -0.95 -8.50 -2.38
C MET A 65 -1.35 -7.10 -1.86
N GLY A 66 -0.37 -6.29 -1.48
CA GLY A 66 -0.57 -4.93 -0.95
C GLY A 66 -0.28 -3.82 -1.95
N ARG A 67 -0.20 -4.15 -3.24
CA ARG A 67 -0.01 -3.22 -4.36
C ARG A 67 -0.75 -3.76 -5.59
N LYS A 68 -1.20 -2.89 -6.49
CA LYS A 68 -1.77 -3.27 -7.79
C LYS A 68 -0.69 -3.56 -8.82
N ALA A 69 0.43 -2.85 -8.73
CA ALA A 69 1.59 -3.03 -9.59
C ALA A 69 2.84 -3.34 -8.75
N PRO A 70 3.75 -4.20 -9.24
CA PRO A 70 5.08 -4.33 -8.67
C PRO A 70 5.76 -2.95 -8.60
N ARG A 71 6.58 -2.70 -7.56
CA ARG A 71 7.38 -1.48 -7.56
C ARG A 71 8.32 -1.50 -8.77
N PRO A 72 8.57 -0.34 -9.40
CA PRO A 72 9.69 -0.21 -10.31
C PRO A 72 10.94 -0.71 -9.58
N VAL A 73 11.65 -1.66 -10.18
CA VAL A 73 12.95 -2.07 -9.67
C VAL A 73 13.87 -0.87 -9.89
N PRO A 74 14.58 -0.37 -8.87
CA PRO A 74 15.57 0.67 -9.07
C PRO A 74 16.57 0.16 -10.11
N MET A 75 16.89 0.99 -11.10
CA MET A 75 17.81 0.54 -12.14
C MET A 75 19.16 0.17 -11.52
N THR A 76 19.79 -0.84 -12.08
CA THR A 76 21.13 -1.25 -11.69
C THR A 76 22.14 -0.16 -12.04
N ARG A 77 23.32 -0.20 -11.42
CA ARG A 77 24.36 0.80 -11.67
C ARG A 77 24.77 0.79 -13.15
N GLU A 78 24.88 -0.39 -13.73
CA GLU A 78 25.25 -0.60 -15.12
C GLU A 78 24.20 -0.04 -16.08
N GLU A 79 22.92 -0.26 -15.78
CA GLU A 79 21.83 0.34 -16.56
C GLU A 79 21.84 1.87 -16.40
N TYR A 80 22.12 2.41 -15.21
CA TYR A 80 22.22 3.85 -14.96
C TYR A 80 23.35 4.50 -15.76
N GLU A 81 24.52 3.87 -15.77
CA GLU A 81 25.68 4.31 -16.52
C GLU A 81 25.45 4.23 -18.04
N ALA A 82 24.77 3.18 -18.52
CA ALA A 82 24.37 3.06 -19.93
C ALA A 82 23.38 4.16 -20.34
N LEU A 83 22.43 4.51 -19.46
CA LEU A 83 21.44 5.56 -19.71
C LEU A 83 22.10 6.93 -19.76
N LEU A 84 23.06 7.21 -18.86
CA LEU A 84 23.91 8.40 -18.89
C LEU A 84 24.77 8.48 -20.16
N ALA A 85 25.37 7.37 -20.60
CA ALA A 85 26.18 7.33 -21.82
C ALA A 85 25.35 7.46 -23.12
N SER A 86 24.07 7.07 -23.07
CA SER A 86 23.13 7.19 -24.18
C SER A 86 22.35 8.51 -24.22
N ALA A 87 22.48 9.34 -23.18
CA ALA A 87 21.83 10.64 -23.14
C ALA A 87 22.50 11.54 -24.21
N PRO A 88 21.74 12.05 -25.21
CA PRO A 88 22.30 13.02 -26.13
C PRO A 88 22.76 14.24 -25.32
N VAL A 89 23.98 14.70 -25.60
CA VAL A 89 24.48 15.98 -25.11
C VAL A 89 23.55 17.04 -25.66
N GLU A 90 22.52 17.41 -24.90
CA GLU A 90 21.74 18.60 -25.21
C GLU A 90 22.71 19.77 -25.02
N ASP A 91 23.01 20.44 -26.15
CA ASP A 91 23.98 21.52 -26.23
C ASP A 91 23.77 22.52 -25.09
N ALA A 92 24.83 22.72 -24.29
CA ALA A 92 24.86 23.71 -23.24
C ALA A 92 24.35 25.06 -23.78
N PRO A 93 23.50 25.80 -23.04
CA PRO A 93 23.01 27.08 -23.52
C PRO A 93 24.20 28.00 -23.75
N ALA A 94 24.42 28.34 -25.03
CA ALA A 94 25.44 29.27 -25.46
C ALA A 94 25.33 30.54 -24.61
N LYS A 95 26.44 30.93 -23.98
CA LYS A 95 26.57 32.23 -23.30
C LYS A 95 25.99 33.32 -24.21
N ALA A 96 24.92 33.96 -23.75
CA ALA A 96 24.46 35.21 -24.33
C ALA A 96 25.52 36.29 -24.05
N THR A 97 26.47 36.41 -24.97
CA THR A 97 27.25 37.64 -25.18
C THR A 97 26.48 38.56 -26.11
N ALA A 98 26.62 39.87 -25.84
CA ALA A 98 26.11 41.04 -26.56
C ALA A 98 24.73 41.55 -26.08
N ALA A 99 24.53 42.85 -25.85
CA ALA A 99 25.38 44.04 -25.78
C ALA A 99 24.58 45.13 -25.06
#